data_AF-A0A353GJ10-F1
#
_entry.id   AF-A0A353GJ10-F1
#
_cell.length_a   1.000
_cell.length_b   1.000
_cell.length_c   1.000
_cell.angle_alpha   90.00
_cell.angle_beta   90.00
_cell.angle_gamma   90.00
#
_symmetry.space_group_name_H-M   'P 1'
#
loop_
_entity.id
_entity.type
_entity.pdbx_description
1 polymer ?
#
loop_
_entity_poly.entity_id
_entity_poly.type
_entity_poly.pdbx_seq_one_letter_code
_entity_poly.pdbx_strand_id
1 'polypeptide(L)'
;MFVEIESMCKRRTFELVFIGVMFLLGSVLFVSLGDPTQSQTQRAVFHPHPLDPFMDFFSPLVFSVAANPYEGIALGAKTYPPLAYVIISFFSWVHEGLTAGALRGMQLGMMSFILCWLFFSVLLACLLYDLKTGSKPIRFLTVCALLTSSIFLFAVERGNVVCMSVPALLFFLMYYRHENPGVRELSYIALAIASGLKICPALFGLLLIYEKRYWDAARLLLYGVLFFFLSCLCFQGGLSNFALMLRNQAICKQEAFFRTDFVAEYRLGLVAYGVLFHWGAKLLTAAAYFTNALVVIGVLTAWSLEKRWKVILLLSCSMIFAYPYAPLYLGMYLFGPIVLFLNDEKHSRWDWCYLLVILFILNPYQIILPTDSSPFFSNVAAQGRSDGYSIISGYRLTPLISNFFSIVLQVMLCMEAVVSAGCTLFSRRTAPQGDAVTQEVSEG
;
A
#
# COMPACT_ATOMS: atom_id res chain seq x y z
N MET A 1 -33.64 -2.89 23.49
CA MET A 1 -34.37 -2.21 22.39
C MET A 1 -33.87 -0.80 22.08
N PHE A 2 -34.15 0.27 22.85
CA PHE A 2 -33.68 1.63 22.50
C PHE A 2 -32.15 1.77 22.46
N VAL A 3 -31.44 1.18 23.44
CA VAL A 3 -29.96 1.15 23.48
C VAL A 3 -29.36 0.32 22.33
N GLU A 4 -30.02 -0.77 21.93
CA GLU A 4 -29.61 -1.57 20.76
C GLU A 4 -29.86 -0.85 19.44
N ILE A 5 -30.97 -0.13 19.31
CA ILE A 5 -31.27 0.68 18.12
C ILE A 5 -30.27 1.84 18.00
N GLU A 6 -29.93 2.51 19.11
CA GLU A 6 -28.94 3.59 19.11
C GLU A 6 -27.52 3.07 18.79
N SER A 7 -27.16 1.91 19.33
CA SER A 7 -25.93 1.17 19.00
C SER A 7 -25.88 0.77 17.51
N MET A 8 -26.99 0.25 16.96
CA MET A 8 -27.10 -0.12 15.55
C MET A 8 -27.08 1.09 14.60
N CYS A 9 -27.65 2.22 14.99
CA CYS A 9 -27.57 3.48 14.24
C CYS A 9 -26.15 4.05 14.25
N LYS A 10 -25.46 4.06 15.40
CA LYS A 10 -24.06 4.49 15.50
C LYS A 10 -23.12 3.59 14.68
N ARG A 11 -23.35 2.27 14.68
CA ARG A 11 -22.58 1.27 13.89
C ARG A 11 -22.56 1.60 12.39
N ARG A 12 -23.70 2.02 11.82
CA ARG A 12 -23.80 2.33 10.38
C ARG A 12 -23.33 3.73 10.02
N THR A 13 -23.15 4.62 10.99
CA THR A 13 -22.88 6.04 10.69
C THR A 13 -21.52 6.19 10.00
N PHE A 14 -20.47 5.53 10.48
CA PHE A 14 -19.13 5.57 9.86
C PHE A 14 -19.13 5.00 8.44
N GLU A 15 -19.78 3.85 8.24
CA GLU A 15 -19.93 3.21 6.93
C GLU A 15 -20.67 4.11 5.94
N LEU A 16 -21.81 4.66 6.35
CA LEU A 16 -22.64 5.50 5.49
C LEU A 16 -21.96 6.83 5.15
N VAL A 17 -21.26 7.45 6.10
CA VAL A 17 -20.47 8.66 5.84
C VAL A 17 -19.32 8.35 4.90
N PHE A 18 -18.58 7.26 5.13
CA PHE A 18 -17.50 6.83 4.24
C PHE A 18 -18.00 6.64 2.80
N ILE A 19 -19.04 5.83 2.64
CA ILE A 19 -19.67 5.54 1.35
C ILE A 19 -20.17 6.86 0.72
N GLY A 20 -20.97 7.64 1.42
CA GLY A 20 -21.58 8.86 0.91
C GLY A 20 -20.55 9.88 0.43
N VAL A 21 -19.50 10.12 1.21
CA VAL A 21 -18.42 11.06 0.85
C VAL A 21 -17.62 10.53 -0.34
N MET A 22 -17.23 9.25 -0.35
CA MET A 22 -16.45 8.69 -1.47
C MET A 22 -17.23 8.70 -2.78
N PHE A 23 -18.53 8.37 -2.75
CA PHE A 23 -19.38 8.46 -3.94
C PHE A 23 -19.60 9.90 -4.39
N LEU A 24 -19.76 10.85 -3.46
CA LEU A 24 -19.83 12.27 -3.81
C LEU A 24 -18.56 12.71 -4.53
N LEU A 25 -17.39 12.45 -3.94
CA LEU A 25 -16.08 12.82 -4.53
C LEU A 25 -15.85 12.13 -5.88
N GLY A 26 -16.20 10.85 -5.99
CA GLY A 26 -16.10 10.09 -7.24
C GLY A 26 -17.04 10.60 -8.33
N SER A 27 -18.27 10.95 -7.96
CA SER A 27 -19.25 11.52 -8.90
C SER A 27 -18.81 12.90 -9.38
N VAL A 28 -18.32 13.74 -8.47
CA VAL A 28 -17.77 15.05 -8.82
C VAL A 28 -16.56 14.88 -9.75
N LEU A 29 -15.63 13.97 -9.44
CA LEU A 29 -14.51 13.65 -10.34
C LEU A 29 -15.01 13.27 -11.75
N PHE A 30 -15.96 12.34 -11.84
CA PHE A 30 -16.45 11.84 -13.13
C PHE A 30 -17.14 12.93 -13.96
N VAL A 31 -17.98 13.75 -13.33
CA VAL A 31 -18.62 14.90 -14.00
C VAL A 31 -17.57 15.90 -14.45
N SER A 32 -16.62 16.25 -13.59
CA SER A 32 -15.54 17.20 -13.91
C SER A 32 -14.56 16.69 -14.97
N LEU A 33 -14.42 15.37 -15.16
CA LEU A 33 -13.66 14.79 -16.28
C LEU A 33 -14.35 15.00 -17.63
N GLY A 34 -15.68 15.10 -17.65
CA GLY A 34 -16.47 15.39 -18.84
C GLY A 34 -16.52 16.87 -19.22
N ASP A 35 -16.19 17.77 -18.30
CA ASP A 35 -16.11 19.21 -18.54
C ASP A 35 -14.75 19.58 -19.17
N PRO A 36 -14.69 20.12 -20.41
CA PRO A 36 -13.43 20.50 -21.05
C PRO A 36 -12.58 21.47 -20.22
N THR A 37 -13.19 22.31 -19.38
CA THR A 37 -12.48 23.29 -18.55
C THR A 37 -11.82 22.68 -17.33
N GLN A 38 -12.39 21.61 -16.76
CA GLN A 38 -11.88 20.95 -15.55
C GLN A 38 -11.17 19.62 -15.83
N SER A 39 -11.40 19.02 -17.01
CA SER A 39 -10.89 17.71 -17.37
C SER A 39 -9.36 17.61 -17.29
N GLN A 40 -8.65 18.67 -17.66
CA GLN A 40 -7.19 18.72 -17.57
C GLN A 40 -6.72 18.65 -16.12
N THR A 41 -7.42 19.33 -15.21
CA THR A 41 -7.14 19.30 -13.77
C THR A 41 -7.43 17.92 -13.19
N GLN A 42 -8.58 17.34 -13.52
CA GLN A 42 -8.99 16.05 -12.97
C GLN A 42 -8.15 14.87 -13.48
N ARG A 43 -7.58 14.96 -14.69
CA ARG A 43 -6.59 13.99 -15.20
C ARG A 43 -5.34 13.86 -14.33
N ALA A 44 -5.09 14.83 -13.43
CA ALA A 44 -3.98 14.73 -12.51
C ALA A 44 -4.05 13.50 -11.60
N VAL A 45 -5.23 12.89 -11.39
CA VAL A 45 -5.38 11.64 -10.61
C VAL A 45 -4.52 10.49 -11.17
N PHE A 46 -4.12 10.61 -12.44
CA PHE A 46 -3.25 9.70 -13.15
C PHE A 46 -1.80 10.21 -13.25
N HIS A 47 -0.88 9.33 -13.66
CA HIS A 47 0.51 9.71 -13.88
C HIS A 47 0.66 10.90 -14.86
N PRO A 48 1.58 11.84 -14.60
CA PRO A 48 1.73 13.05 -15.43
C PRO A 48 2.21 12.77 -16.85
N HIS A 49 2.91 11.66 -17.09
CA HIS A 49 3.49 11.35 -18.40
C HIS A 49 2.49 10.59 -19.29
N PRO A 50 1.88 11.22 -20.32
CA PRO A 50 0.78 10.64 -21.09
C PRO A 50 1.20 9.45 -21.96
N LEU A 51 2.50 9.31 -22.23
CA LEU A 51 3.07 8.19 -22.97
C LEU A 51 3.58 7.07 -22.06
N ASP A 52 3.32 7.13 -20.75
CA ASP A 52 3.77 6.13 -19.76
C ASP A 52 2.65 5.29 -19.08
N PRO A 53 1.38 5.23 -19.54
CA PRO A 53 0.39 4.38 -18.86
C PRO A 53 0.77 2.89 -18.96
N PHE A 54 0.43 2.16 -17.89
CA PHE A 54 0.58 0.71 -17.72
C PHE A 54 2.01 0.19 -17.74
N MET A 55 3.01 1.08 -17.67
CA MET A 55 4.40 0.72 -17.88
C MET A 55 5.00 -0.11 -16.74
N ASP A 56 4.38 -0.13 -15.56
CA ASP A 56 4.77 -1.04 -14.48
C ASP A 56 4.35 -2.51 -14.77
N PHE A 57 3.51 -2.76 -15.78
CA PHE A 57 3.20 -4.09 -16.32
C PHE A 57 4.08 -4.42 -17.53
N PHE A 58 4.13 -3.53 -18.52
CA PHE A 58 4.82 -3.80 -19.79
C PHE A 58 6.34 -3.80 -19.68
N SER A 59 6.94 -3.02 -18.77
CA SER A 59 8.41 -3.03 -18.63
C SER A 59 8.91 -4.36 -18.04
N PRO A 60 8.35 -4.87 -16.93
CA PRO A 60 8.73 -6.19 -16.41
C PRO A 60 8.45 -7.34 -17.39
N LEU A 61 7.42 -7.21 -18.21
CA LEU A 61 7.10 -8.17 -19.27
C LEU A 61 8.28 -8.31 -20.25
N VAL A 62 8.79 -7.18 -20.77
CA VAL A 62 9.95 -7.16 -21.67
C VAL A 62 11.21 -7.64 -20.98
N PHE A 63 11.43 -7.27 -19.71
CA PHE A 63 12.59 -7.72 -18.95
C PHE A 63 12.61 -9.26 -18.78
N SER A 64 11.45 -9.90 -18.76
CA SER A 64 11.33 -11.35 -18.55
C SER A 64 11.53 -12.19 -19.82
N VAL A 65 11.49 -11.58 -21.02
CA VAL A 65 11.54 -12.31 -22.30
C VAL A 65 12.82 -13.13 -22.45
N ALA A 66 13.98 -12.55 -22.13
CA ALA A 66 15.27 -13.21 -22.27
C ALA A 66 15.62 -14.14 -21.09
N ALA A 67 14.68 -14.37 -20.17
CA ALA A 67 14.92 -15.02 -18.88
C ALA A 67 16.09 -14.43 -18.08
N ASN A 68 16.44 -13.15 -18.30
CA ASN A 68 17.49 -12.43 -17.57
C ASN A 68 16.97 -11.04 -17.14
N PRO A 69 16.03 -10.97 -16.17
CA PRO A 69 15.31 -9.74 -15.86
C PRO A 69 16.13 -8.73 -15.06
N TYR A 70 17.31 -9.08 -14.54
CA TYR A 70 18.07 -8.23 -13.62
C TYR A 70 19.31 -7.56 -14.21
N GLU A 71 19.78 -8.00 -15.39
CA GLU A 71 20.98 -7.45 -16.05
C GLU A 71 20.64 -6.55 -17.24
N GLY A 72 21.65 -5.89 -17.83
CA GLY A 72 21.51 -5.03 -19.00
C GLY A 72 21.16 -3.58 -18.66
N ILE A 73 20.40 -2.92 -19.53
CA ILE A 73 20.02 -1.51 -19.38
C ILE A 73 18.85 -1.32 -18.40
N ALA A 74 18.67 -0.09 -17.91
CA ALA A 74 17.60 0.32 -16.99
C ALA A 74 17.57 -0.47 -15.67
N LEU A 75 18.73 -0.69 -15.05
CA LEU A 75 18.87 -1.43 -13.78
C LEU A 75 17.97 -0.90 -12.66
N GLY A 76 17.78 0.42 -12.54
CA GLY A 76 16.88 1.04 -11.56
C GLY A 76 15.39 0.69 -11.74
N ALA A 77 14.98 0.18 -12.91
CA ALA A 77 13.62 -0.30 -13.17
C ALA A 77 13.44 -1.81 -12.90
N LYS A 78 14.54 -2.53 -12.67
CA LYS A 78 14.60 -3.99 -12.54
C LYS A 78 14.65 -4.43 -11.07
N THR A 79 13.63 -4.03 -10.31
CA THR A 79 13.63 -4.06 -8.84
C THR A 79 12.66 -5.05 -8.21
N TYR A 80 11.81 -5.70 -9.01
CA TYR A 80 10.82 -6.63 -8.49
C TYR A 80 11.47 -7.90 -7.95
N PRO A 81 10.83 -8.57 -6.97
CA PRO A 81 11.28 -9.89 -6.57
C PRO A 81 11.09 -10.91 -7.71
N PRO A 82 11.85 -12.02 -7.69
CA PRO A 82 11.88 -12.97 -8.79
C PRO A 82 10.52 -13.57 -9.13
N LEU A 83 9.69 -13.87 -8.12
CA LEU A 83 8.36 -14.45 -8.33
C LEU A 83 7.45 -13.51 -9.16
N ALA A 84 7.59 -12.18 -9.02
CA ALA A 84 6.87 -11.24 -9.87
C ALA A 84 7.23 -11.40 -11.35
N TYR A 85 8.53 -11.54 -11.67
CA TYR A 85 8.96 -11.80 -13.04
C TYR A 85 8.48 -13.16 -13.54
N VAL A 86 8.47 -14.21 -12.69
CA VAL A 86 7.93 -15.52 -13.09
C VAL A 86 6.46 -15.39 -13.46
N ILE A 87 5.65 -14.74 -12.63
CA ILE A 87 4.21 -14.56 -12.90
C ILE A 87 3.99 -13.72 -14.15
N ILE A 88 4.75 -12.64 -14.33
CA ILE A 88 4.65 -11.77 -15.51
C ILE A 88 5.12 -12.49 -16.78
N SER A 89 6.11 -13.39 -16.69
CA SER A 89 6.63 -14.14 -17.84
C SER A 89 5.60 -15.08 -18.48
N PHE A 90 4.55 -15.51 -17.76
CA PHE A 90 3.45 -16.23 -18.39
C PHE A 90 2.72 -15.40 -19.46
N PHE A 91 2.79 -14.07 -19.36
CA PHE A 91 2.23 -13.16 -20.34
C PHE A 91 3.24 -12.77 -21.44
N SER A 92 4.51 -13.21 -21.37
CA SER A 92 5.57 -12.78 -22.30
C SER A 92 5.69 -13.63 -23.57
N TRP A 93 4.93 -14.73 -23.69
CA TRP A 93 5.05 -15.74 -24.75
C TRP A 93 4.68 -15.27 -26.17
N VAL A 94 4.41 -13.98 -26.37
CA VAL A 94 3.93 -13.41 -27.64
C VAL A 94 4.75 -12.22 -28.16
N HIS A 95 5.93 -11.98 -27.58
CA HIS A 95 6.48 -10.61 -27.51
C HIS A 95 7.99 -10.46 -27.72
N GLU A 96 8.67 -11.44 -28.34
CA GLU A 96 10.11 -11.34 -28.58
C GLU A 96 10.49 -10.13 -29.46
N GLY A 97 11.54 -9.39 -29.04
CA GLY A 97 12.13 -8.29 -29.81
C GLY A 97 11.39 -6.94 -29.73
N LEU A 98 10.32 -6.83 -28.96
CA LEU A 98 9.52 -5.60 -28.85
C LEU A 98 9.85 -4.78 -27.60
N THR A 99 9.74 -3.45 -27.72
CA THR A 99 9.83 -2.54 -26.57
C THR A 99 8.51 -2.50 -25.80
N ALA A 100 8.56 -2.10 -24.52
CA ALA A 100 7.37 -2.04 -23.67
C ALA A 100 6.29 -1.09 -24.24
N GLY A 101 6.72 0.05 -24.80
CA GLY A 101 5.81 0.99 -25.46
C GLY A 101 5.18 0.42 -26.75
N ALA A 102 5.94 -0.35 -27.54
CA ALA A 102 5.42 -1.01 -28.73
C ALA A 102 4.37 -2.07 -28.36
N LEU A 103 4.65 -2.88 -27.32
CA LEU A 103 3.70 -3.89 -26.82
C LEU A 103 2.40 -3.29 -26.30
N ARG A 104 2.49 -2.18 -25.58
CA ARG A 104 1.31 -1.41 -25.16
C ARG A 104 0.51 -0.87 -26.35
N GLY A 105 1.15 -0.55 -27.46
CA GLY A 105 0.48 -0.11 -28.69
C GLY A 105 -0.24 -1.24 -29.43
N MET A 106 0.06 -2.50 -29.11
CA MET A 106 -0.54 -3.65 -29.78
C MET A 106 -1.80 -4.13 -29.07
N GLN A 107 -2.80 -4.53 -29.85
CA GLN A 107 -4.03 -5.12 -29.33
C GLN A 107 -3.75 -6.31 -28.41
N LEU A 108 -2.85 -7.21 -28.81
CA LEU A 108 -2.53 -8.41 -28.03
C LEU A 108 -1.86 -8.06 -26.68
N GLY A 109 -0.90 -7.14 -26.67
CA GLY A 109 -0.26 -6.70 -25.43
C GLY A 109 -1.25 -6.04 -24.47
N MET A 110 -2.14 -5.19 -24.99
CA MET A 110 -3.22 -4.60 -24.19
C MET A 110 -4.23 -5.62 -23.67
N MET A 111 -4.58 -6.65 -24.45
CA MET A 111 -5.47 -7.70 -23.98
C MET A 111 -4.83 -8.53 -22.84
N SER A 112 -3.53 -8.82 -22.91
CA SER A 112 -2.80 -9.47 -21.82
C SER A 112 -2.86 -8.63 -20.53
N PHE A 113 -2.65 -7.32 -20.64
CA PHE A 113 -2.80 -6.40 -19.51
C PHE A 113 -4.23 -6.41 -18.95
N ILE A 114 -5.24 -6.24 -19.80
CA ILE A 114 -6.66 -6.16 -19.40
C ILE A 114 -7.10 -7.45 -18.71
N LEU A 115 -6.79 -8.62 -19.27
CA LEU A 115 -7.18 -9.91 -18.69
C LEU A 115 -6.53 -10.12 -17.31
N CYS A 116 -5.24 -9.81 -17.21
CA CYS A 116 -4.51 -9.90 -15.95
C CYS A 116 -5.12 -8.97 -14.89
N TRP A 117 -5.31 -7.69 -15.24
CA TRP A 117 -5.83 -6.69 -14.33
C TRP A 117 -7.29 -6.91 -13.95
N LEU A 118 -8.13 -7.33 -14.90
CA LEU A 118 -9.53 -7.65 -14.63
C LEU A 118 -9.64 -8.80 -13.63
N PHE A 119 -8.90 -9.88 -13.84
CA PHE A 119 -8.90 -11.03 -12.94
C PHE A 119 -8.53 -10.63 -11.51
N PHE A 120 -7.41 -9.94 -11.32
CA PHE A 120 -6.96 -9.55 -9.98
C PHE A 120 -7.82 -8.44 -9.34
N SER A 121 -8.40 -7.55 -10.13
CA SER A 121 -9.33 -6.53 -9.61
C SER A 121 -10.66 -7.14 -9.16
N VAL A 122 -11.17 -8.13 -9.90
CA VAL A 122 -12.37 -8.88 -9.48
C VAL A 122 -12.06 -9.69 -8.23
N LEU A 123 -10.92 -10.37 -8.17
CA LEU A 123 -10.49 -11.09 -6.96
C LEU A 123 -10.36 -10.16 -5.76
N LEU A 124 -9.76 -8.98 -5.93
CA LEU A 124 -9.69 -7.94 -4.90
C LEU A 124 -11.09 -7.53 -4.42
N ALA A 125 -12.00 -7.26 -5.35
CA ALA A 125 -13.37 -6.86 -5.05
C ALA A 125 -14.13 -7.95 -4.27
N CYS A 126 -14.00 -9.21 -4.67
CA CYS A 126 -14.60 -10.36 -3.97
C CYS A 126 -14.05 -10.49 -2.54
N LEU A 127 -12.73 -10.44 -2.35
CA LEU A 127 -12.13 -10.55 -1.02
C LEU A 127 -12.52 -9.37 -0.12
N LEU A 128 -12.57 -8.14 -0.64
CA LEU A 128 -13.05 -6.99 0.13
C LEU A 128 -14.54 -7.09 0.46
N TYR A 129 -15.35 -7.60 -0.48
CA TYR A 129 -16.76 -7.86 -0.26
C TYR A 129 -16.96 -8.88 0.87
N ASP A 130 -16.18 -9.97 0.88
CA ASP A 130 -16.23 -11.02 1.91
C ASP A 130 -15.64 -10.60 3.25
N LEU A 131 -14.62 -9.74 3.24
CA LEU A 131 -14.10 -9.12 4.45
C LEU A 131 -15.10 -8.15 5.08
N LYS A 132 -15.88 -7.42 4.26
CA LYS A 132 -16.85 -6.44 4.76
C LYS A 132 -18.08 -7.15 5.34
N THR A 133 -18.44 -6.79 6.56
CA THR A 133 -19.67 -7.26 7.24
C THR A 133 -20.84 -6.31 6.95
N GLY A 134 -22.07 -6.75 7.22
CA GLY A 134 -23.28 -5.95 7.02
C GLY A 134 -24.13 -6.41 5.84
N SER A 135 -25.11 -5.60 5.44
CA SER A 135 -26.04 -5.95 4.36
C SER A 135 -25.35 -5.98 2.99
N LYS A 136 -25.89 -6.77 2.05
CA LYS A 136 -25.33 -6.88 0.69
C LYS A 136 -25.09 -5.51 0.01
N PRO A 137 -26.01 -4.52 0.11
CA PRO A 137 -25.78 -3.18 -0.45
C PRO A 137 -24.60 -2.46 0.21
N ILE A 138 -24.47 -2.50 1.54
CA ILE A 138 -23.37 -1.82 2.25
C ILE A 138 -22.02 -2.44 1.87
N ARG A 139 -21.96 -3.78 1.80
CA ARG A 139 -20.76 -4.50 1.35
C ARG A 139 -20.36 -4.07 -0.06
N PHE A 140 -21.30 -4.11 -0.99
CA PHE A 140 -21.08 -3.73 -2.39
C PHE A 140 -20.63 -2.27 -2.53
N LEU A 141 -21.36 -1.33 -1.90
CA LEU A 141 -21.07 0.09 -1.97
C LEU A 141 -19.73 0.46 -1.32
N THR A 142 -19.34 -0.23 -0.23
CA THR A 142 -18.01 -0.04 0.37
C THR A 142 -16.89 -0.42 -0.60
N VAL A 143 -17.05 -1.55 -1.31
CA VAL A 143 -16.08 -1.98 -2.33
C VAL A 143 -16.02 -0.99 -3.47
N CYS A 144 -17.17 -0.57 -4.02
CA CYS A 144 -17.21 0.46 -5.07
C CYS A 144 -16.53 1.77 -4.63
N ALA A 145 -16.76 2.22 -3.39
CA ALA A 145 -16.11 3.41 -2.84
C ALA A 145 -14.58 3.28 -2.81
N LEU A 146 -14.04 2.13 -2.39
CA LEU A 146 -12.60 1.86 -2.42
C LEU A 146 -12.03 1.83 -3.84
N LEU A 147 -12.75 1.20 -4.78
CA LEU A 147 -12.36 1.13 -6.20
C LEU A 147 -12.50 2.48 -6.93
N THR A 148 -13.15 3.47 -6.33
CA THR A 148 -13.25 4.84 -6.87
C THR A 148 -12.16 5.77 -6.31
N SER A 149 -11.38 5.32 -5.33
CA SER A 149 -10.32 6.13 -4.70
C SER A 149 -9.18 6.47 -5.67
N SER A 150 -8.49 7.59 -5.41
CA SER A 150 -7.27 7.96 -6.16
C SER A 150 -6.22 6.86 -6.12
N ILE A 151 -6.08 6.17 -4.98
CA ILE A 151 -5.17 5.04 -4.79
C ILE A 151 -5.43 3.93 -5.81
N PHE A 152 -6.70 3.52 -5.99
CA PHE A 152 -7.03 2.46 -6.94
C PHE A 152 -6.88 2.94 -8.38
N LEU A 153 -7.40 4.13 -8.70
CA LEU A 153 -7.32 4.71 -10.04
C LEU A 153 -5.87 4.86 -10.51
N PHE A 154 -4.99 5.35 -9.64
CA PHE A 154 -3.55 5.47 -9.91
C PHE A 154 -2.89 4.08 -10.04
N ALA A 155 -3.28 3.10 -9.23
CA ALA A 155 -2.76 1.74 -9.34
C ALA A 155 -3.10 1.10 -10.70
N VAL A 156 -4.35 1.25 -11.15
CA VAL A 156 -4.83 0.77 -12.46
C VAL A 156 -4.03 1.42 -13.58
N GLU A 157 -3.89 2.75 -13.55
CA GLU A 157 -3.15 3.47 -14.59
C GLU A 157 -1.67 3.08 -14.64
N ARG A 158 -1.03 2.86 -13.50
CA ARG A 158 0.37 2.40 -13.48
C ARG A 158 0.55 0.96 -13.96
N GLY A 159 -0.43 0.09 -13.75
CA GLY A 159 -0.32 -1.32 -14.11
C GLY A 159 0.58 -2.15 -13.18
N ASN A 160 0.80 -1.69 -11.95
CA ASN A 160 1.73 -2.30 -11.01
C ASN A 160 1.24 -3.64 -10.39
N VAL A 161 2.16 -4.59 -10.19
CA VAL A 161 1.93 -5.91 -9.55
C VAL A 161 1.34 -5.87 -8.14
N VAL A 162 1.25 -4.69 -7.52
CA VAL A 162 0.53 -4.53 -6.25
C VAL A 162 -0.94 -4.97 -6.34
N CYS A 163 -1.56 -4.94 -7.52
CA CYS A 163 -2.91 -5.49 -7.73
C CYS A 163 -3.00 -7.00 -7.52
N MET A 164 -1.89 -7.72 -7.67
CA MET A 164 -1.79 -9.16 -7.42
C MET A 164 -1.43 -9.42 -5.95
N SER A 165 -0.56 -8.59 -5.40
CA SER A 165 -0.04 -8.72 -4.03
C SER A 165 -1.12 -8.46 -2.96
N VAL A 166 -1.93 -7.42 -3.14
CA VAL A 166 -2.95 -7.02 -2.15
C VAL A 166 -4.02 -8.10 -1.93
N PRO A 167 -4.62 -8.71 -2.96
CA PRO A 167 -5.53 -9.85 -2.79
C PRO A 167 -4.91 -11.00 -2.00
N ALA A 168 -3.66 -11.37 -2.30
CA ALA A 168 -2.97 -12.45 -1.59
C ALA A 168 -2.73 -12.10 -0.10
N LEU A 169 -2.38 -10.84 0.20
CA LEU A 169 -2.32 -10.36 1.58
C LEU A 169 -3.71 -10.38 2.26
N LEU A 170 -4.77 -9.95 1.58
CA LEU A 170 -6.13 -9.97 2.15
C LEU A 170 -6.57 -11.39 2.50
N PHE A 171 -6.28 -12.35 1.63
CA PHE A 171 -6.52 -13.76 1.90
C PHE A 171 -5.78 -14.22 3.16
N PHE A 172 -4.51 -13.86 3.33
CA PHE A 172 -3.80 -14.09 4.59
C PHE A 172 -4.53 -13.48 5.78
N LEU A 173 -4.84 -12.18 5.73
CA LEU A 173 -5.50 -11.46 6.82
C LEU A 173 -6.87 -12.06 7.22
N MET A 174 -7.60 -12.62 6.26
CA MET A 174 -8.89 -13.29 6.50
C MET A 174 -8.72 -14.66 7.17
N TYR A 175 -7.70 -15.42 6.77
CA TYR A 175 -7.67 -16.88 7.02
C TYR A 175 -6.51 -17.40 7.88
N TYR A 176 -5.54 -16.56 8.29
CA TYR A 176 -4.42 -17.03 9.12
C TYR A 176 -4.80 -17.52 10.53
N ARG A 177 -6.00 -17.17 11.00
CA ARG A 177 -6.61 -17.67 12.24
C ARG A 177 -7.72 -18.70 11.98
N HIS A 178 -7.89 -19.18 10.76
CA HIS A 178 -8.95 -20.12 10.42
C HIS A 178 -8.76 -21.46 11.15
N GLU A 179 -9.86 -22.07 11.59
CA GLU A 179 -9.84 -23.32 12.36
C GLU A 179 -9.28 -24.49 11.53
N ASN A 180 -9.76 -24.63 10.29
CA ASN A 180 -9.26 -25.63 9.34
C ASN A 180 -7.76 -25.40 9.04
N PRO A 181 -6.88 -26.38 9.34
CA PRO A 181 -5.44 -26.26 9.11
C PRO A 181 -5.06 -26.04 7.65
N GLY A 182 -5.74 -26.68 6.70
CA GLY A 182 -5.45 -26.53 5.27
C GLY A 182 -5.69 -25.09 4.78
N VAL A 183 -6.82 -24.49 5.16
CA VAL A 183 -7.15 -23.09 4.84
C VAL A 183 -6.11 -22.14 5.46
N ARG A 184 -5.66 -22.46 6.67
CA ARG A 184 -4.64 -21.69 7.37
C ARG A 184 -3.26 -21.79 6.70
N GLU A 185 -2.83 -22.97 6.26
CA GLU A 185 -1.60 -23.11 5.47
C GLU A 185 -1.67 -22.37 4.13
N LEU A 186 -2.81 -22.46 3.43
CA LEU A 186 -3.03 -21.68 2.20
C LEU A 186 -2.90 -20.18 2.45
N SER A 187 -3.31 -19.70 3.63
CA SER A 187 -3.15 -18.30 4.00
C SER A 187 -1.67 -17.89 4.17
N TYR A 188 -0.82 -18.77 4.70
CA TYR A 188 0.61 -18.53 4.82
C TYR A 188 1.28 -18.54 3.44
N ILE A 189 0.89 -19.47 2.58
CA ILE A 189 1.33 -19.52 1.18
C ILE A 189 0.92 -18.24 0.46
N ALA A 190 -0.31 -17.75 0.67
CA ALA A 190 -0.76 -16.49 0.08
C ALA A 190 0.09 -15.29 0.51
N LEU A 191 0.48 -15.21 1.79
CA LEU A 191 1.39 -14.15 2.24
C LEU A 191 2.81 -14.30 1.67
N ALA A 192 3.30 -15.53 1.53
CA ALA A 192 4.58 -15.80 0.86
C ALA A 192 4.55 -15.35 -0.61
N ILE A 193 3.45 -15.62 -1.33
CA ILE A 193 3.23 -15.15 -2.69
C ILE A 193 3.15 -13.63 -2.74
N ALA A 194 2.38 -12.98 -1.85
CA ALA A 194 2.31 -11.52 -1.77
C ALA A 194 3.70 -10.89 -1.58
N SER A 195 4.50 -11.49 -0.69
CA SER A 195 5.88 -11.06 -0.40
C SER A 195 6.84 -11.32 -1.56
N GLY A 196 6.62 -12.39 -2.32
CA GLY A 196 7.34 -12.69 -3.56
C GLY A 196 6.88 -11.84 -4.76
N LEU A 197 5.71 -11.22 -4.71
CA LEU A 197 5.29 -10.23 -5.71
C LEU A 197 5.87 -8.84 -5.40
N LYS A 198 5.93 -8.52 -4.11
CA LYS A 198 6.50 -7.27 -3.59
C LYS A 198 7.03 -7.56 -2.20
N ILE A 199 8.25 -7.19 -1.84
CA ILE A 199 8.85 -7.62 -0.56
C ILE A 199 8.05 -7.16 0.68
N CYS A 200 7.35 -6.04 0.55
CA CYS A 200 6.77 -5.29 1.65
C CYS A 200 5.78 -6.08 2.54
N PRO A 201 4.83 -6.88 2.01
CA PRO A 201 3.85 -7.62 2.81
C PRO A 201 4.47 -8.65 3.76
N ALA A 202 5.75 -9.02 3.61
CA ALA A 202 6.43 -9.91 4.55
C ALA A 202 6.31 -9.43 6.01
N LEU A 203 6.16 -8.11 6.21
CA LEU A 203 5.93 -7.50 7.51
C LEU A 203 4.69 -8.05 8.23
N PHE A 204 3.65 -8.49 7.51
CA PHE A 204 2.45 -9.07 8.12
C PHE A 204 2.68 -10.46 8.74
N GLY A 205 3.82 -11.11 8.45
CA GLY A 205 4.25 -12.29 9.18
C GLY A 205 4.45 -12.03 10.68
N LEU A 206 4.71 -10.77 11.06
CA LEU A 206 4.81 -10.36 12.46
C LEU A 206 3.51 -10.56 13.24
N LEU A 207 2.34 -10.61 12.59
CA LEU A 207 1.08 -10.93 13.30
C LEU A 207 1.17 -12.28 14.02
N LEU A 208 1.80 -13.28 13.39
CA LEU A 208 2.02 -14.60 14.00
C LEU A 208 2.99 -14.50 15.18
N ILE A 209 4.02 -13.66 15.08
CA ILE A 209 4.99 -13.44 16.16
C ILE A 209 4.33 -12.74 17.36
N TYR A 210 3.53 -11.70 17.11
CA TYR A 210 2.78 -10.99 18.15
C TYR A 210 1.80 -11.92 18.88
N GLU A 211 1.22 -12.88 18.15
CA GLU A 211 0.36 -13.93 18.71
C GLU A 211 1.12 -15.10 19.33
N LYS A 212 2.46 -15.06 19.37
CA LYS A 212 3.33 -16.14 19.87
C LYS A 212 3.19 -17.47 19.11
N ARG A 213 2.75 -17.42 17.86
CA ARG A 213 2.57 -18.56 16.96
C ARG A 213 3.86 -18.80 16.17
N TYR A 214 4.94 -19.09 16.88
CA TYR A 214 6.30 -19.15 16.30
C TYR A 214 6.47 -20.26 15.26
N TRP A 215 5.82 -21.41 15.46
CA TRP A 215 5.85 -22.50 14.48
C TRP A 215 5.11 -22.16 13.19
N ASP A 216 4.02 -21.39 13.28
CA ASP A 216 3.31 -20.88 12.11
C ASP A 216 4.17 -19.86 11.37
N ALA A 217 4.85 -18.98 12.12
CA ALA A 217 5.78 -18.01 11.56
C ALA A 217 6.97 -18.68 10.86
N ALA A 218 7.50 -19.78 11.44
CA ALA A 218 8.59 -20.55 10.83
C ALA A 218 8.17 -21.21 9.50
N ARG A 219 6.94 -21.75 9.43
CA ARG A 219 6.38 -22.32 8.19
C ARG A 219 6.14 -21.25 7.13
N LEU A 220 5.57 -20.12 7.52
CA LEU A 220 5.43 -18.95 6.64
C LEU A 220 6.80 -18.49 6.10
N LEU A 221 7.82 -18.42 6.95
CA LEU A 221 9.18 -18.05 6.55
C LEU A 221 9.74 -19.06 5.54
N LEU A 222 9.57 -20.36 5.79
CA LEU A 222 9.96 -21.42 4.86
C LEU A 222 9.28 -21.24 3.51
N TYR A 223 7.96 -21.01 3.47
CA TYR A 223 7.24 -20.75 2.23
C TYR A 223 7.79 -19.50 1.52
N GLY A 224 8.01 -18.40 2.24
CA GLY A 224 8.61 -17.17 1.68
C GLY A 224 9.98 -17.41 1.04
N VAL A 225 10.87 -18.12 1.74
CA VAL A 225 12.19 -18.52 1.25
C VAL A 225 12.06 -19.38 -0.01
N LEU A 226 11.19 -20.40 0.01
CA LEU A 226 10.97 -21.29 -1.13
C LEU A 226 10.45 -20.52 -2.35
N PHE A 227 9.38 -19.74 -2.21
CA PHE A 227 8.81 -18.97 -3.32
C PHE A 227 9.80 -17.96 -3.89
N PHE A 228 10.62 -17.32 -3.05
CA PHE A 228 11.62 -16.36 -3.51
C PHE A 228 12.77 -17.05 -4.25
N PHE A 229 13.46 -18.00 -3.62
CA PHE A 229 14.67 -18.59 -4.17
C PHE A 229 14.38 -19.61 -5.28
N LEU A 230 13.26 -20.33 -5.23
CA LEU A 230 12.85 -21.20 -6.35
C LEU A 230 12.59 -20.35 -7.60
N SER A 231 11.97 -19.18 -7.44
CA SER A 231 11.74 -18.26 -8.55
C SER A 231 13.04 -17.67 -9.11
N CYS A 232 14.09 -17.48 -8.31
CA CYS A 232 15.42 -17.11 -8.81
C CYS A 232 15.96 -18.13 -9.82
N LEU A 233 15.69 -19.43 -9.60
CA LEU A 233 16.20 -20.52 -10.45
C LEU A 233 15.52 -20.57 -11.83
N CYS A 234 14.38 -19.89 -12.02
CA CYS A 234 13.71 -19.78 -13.31
C CYS A 234 14.43 -18.85 -14.30
N PHE A 235 15.43 -18.09 -13.85
CA PHE A 235 16.13 -17.09 -14.64
C PHE A 235 17.63 -17.38 -14.74
N GLN A 236 18.24 -16.89 -15.81
CA GLN A 236 19.69 -16.83 -15.95
C GLN A 236 20.29 -16.12 -14.73
N GLY A 237 21.43 -16.62 -14.26
CA GLY A 237 22.06 -16.18 -12.99
C GLY A 237 21.60 -16.97 -11.76
N GLY A 238 20.43 -17.63 -11.79
CA GLY A 238 19.96 -18.45 -10.67
C GLY A 238 19.93 -17.64 -9.37
N LEU A 239 20.58 -18.13 -8.32
CA LEU A 239 20.61 -17.46 -7.00
C LEU A 239 21.32 -16.10 -7.00
N SER A 240 22.20 -15.80 -7.98
CA SER A 240 22.87 -14.49 -8.05
C SER A 240 21.90 -13.33 -8.27
N ASN A 241 20.72 -13.63 -8.82
CA ASN A 241 19.63 -12.68 -9.04
C ASN A 241 19.16 -11.99 -7.75
N PHE A 242 19.33 -12.62 -6.59
CA PHE A 242 19.05 -11.97 -5.31
C PHE A 242 19.95 -10.74 -5.09
N ALA A 243 21.26 -10.90 -5.29
CA ALA A 243 22.22 -9.80 -5.14
C ALA A 243 22.02 -8.72 -6.20
N LEU A 244 21.71 -9.12 -7.44
CA LEU A 244 21.39 -8.19 -8.53
C LEU A 244 20.12 -7.38 -8.24
N MET A 245 19.05 -8.02 -7.73
CA MET A 245 17.83 -7.33 -7.31
C MET A 245 18.12 -6.30 -6.22
N LEU A 246 18.90 -6.63 -5.19
CA LEU A 246 19.26 -5.70 -4.12
C LEU A 246 20.08 -4.52 -4.65
N ARG A 247 21.04 -4.77 -5.55
CA ARG A 247 21.81 -3.73 -6.23
C ARG A 247 20.89 -2.82 -7.04
N ASN A 248 19.99 -3.38 -7.82
CA ASN A 248 19.03 -2.63 -8.64
C ASN A 248 18.08 -1.80 -7.77
N GLN A 249 17.65 -2.31 -6.62
CA GLN A 249 16.87 -1.53 -5.65
C GLN A 249 17.68 -0.38 -5.05
N ALA A 250 18.97 -0.56 -4.78
CA ALA A 250 19.84 0.51 -4.31
C ALA A 250 20.03 1.60 -5.38
N ILE A 251 20.22 1.19 -6.65
CA ILE A 251 20.29 2.12 -7.79
C ILE A 251 18.96 2.87 -7.93
N CYS A 252 17.82 2.18 -7.88
CA CYS A 252 16.49 2.80 -7.92
C CYS A 252 16.31 3.82 -6.80
N LYS A 253 16.79 3.51 -5.58
CA LYS A 253 16.79 4.45 -4.44
C LYS A 253 17.64 5.67 -4.68
N GLN A 254 18.82 5.49 -5.25
CA GLN A 254 19.70 6.59 -5.59
C GLN A 254 19.11 7.46 -6.70
N GLU A 255 18.67 6.86 -7.81
CA GLU A 255 18.01 7.57 -8.91
C GLU A 255 16.77 8.33 -8.41
N ALA A 256 15.96 7.69 -7.57
CA ALA A 256 14.78 8.34 -6.99
C ALA A 256 15.12 9.51 -6.06
N PHE A 257 16.29 9.50 -5.43
CA PHE A 257 16.71 10.61 -4.58
C PHE A 257 17.19 11.83 -5.38
N PHE A 258 17.70 11.62 -6.60
CA PHE A 258 18.32 12.67 -7.43
C PHE A 258 17.48 13.15 -8.62
N ARG A 259 16.42 12.42 -8.98
CA ARG A 259 15.48 12.86 -10.02
C ARG A 259 14.66 14.06 -9.53
N THR A 260 14.65 15.13 -10.32
CA THR A 260 13.81 16.34 -10.12
C THR A 260 12.36 16.15 -10.59
N ASP A 261 12.12 15.09 -11.36
CA ASP A 261 10.82 14.51 -11.78
C ASP A 261 9.79 14.38 -10.63
N PHE A 262 10.29 14.34 -9.39
CA PHE A 262 9.62 14.08 -8.13
C PHE A 262 8.64 15.14 -7.67
N VAL A 263 8.68 16.33 -8.28
CA VAL A 263 7.74 17.43 -8.02
C VAL A 263 6.33 17.12 -8.53
N ALA A 264 6.19 16.23 -9.52
CA ALA A 264 4.92 15.97 -10.22
C ALA A 264 4.30 14.57 -9.95
N GLU A 265 5.06 13.64 -9.36
CA GLU A 265 4.60 12.27 -9.11
C GLU A 265 3.94 12.09 -7.73
N TYR A 266 2.87 11.29 -7.67
CA TYR A 266 2.13 11.01 -6.43
C TYR A 266 2.96 10.09 -5.50
N ARG A 267 3.69 10.70 -4.56
CA ARG A 267 4.52 9.99 -3.57
C ARG A 267 4.04 10.27 -2.13
N LEU A 268 4.10 9.25 -1.30
CA LEU A 268 3.85 9.29 0.14
C LEU A 268 5.21 9.28 0.88
N GLY A 269 5.34 10.07 1.92
CA GLY A 269 6.54 10.16 2.76
C GLY A 269 6.99 11.60 3.01
N LEU A 270 7.75 11.80 4.09
CA LEU A 270 8.29 13.10 4.47
C LEU A 270 9.39 13.57 3.50
N VAL A 271 10.14 12.64 2.90
CA VAL A 271 11.16 12.97 1.89
C VAL A 271 10.51 13.56 0.64
N ALA A 272 9.32 13.09 0.25
CA ALA A 272 8.59 13.65 -0.90
C ALA A 272 8.28 15.16 -0.70
N TYR A 273 7.97 15.58 0.52
CA TYR A 273 7.85 17.01 0.85
C TYR A 273 9.16 17.75 0.72
N GLY A 274 10.24 17.17 1.26
CA GLY A 274 11.52 17.85 1.20
C GLY A 274 12.01 18.04 -0.23
N VAL A 275 11.77 17.08 -1.12
CA VAL A 275 12.10 17.23 -2.54
C VAL A 275 11.22 18.31 -3.18
N LEU A 276 9.91 18.29 -2.91
CA LEU A 276 8.97 19.30 -3.42
C LEU A 276 9.34 20.72 -2.95
N PHE A 277 9.75 20.88 -1.69
CA PHE A 277 10.10 22.15 -1.05
C PHE A 277 11.60 22.47 -1.10
N HIS A 278 12.38 21.78 -1.92
CA HIS A 278 13.82 21.99 -2.10
C HIS A 278 14.63 22.04 -0.79
N TRP A 279 14.29 21.17 0.15
CA TRP A 279 15.05 21.00 1.38
C TRP A 279 16.49 20.59 1.06
N GLY A 280 17.45 21.23 1.73
CA GLY A 280 18.85 20.85 1.59
C GLY A 280 19.10 19.40 2.03
N ALA A 281 20.18 18.79 1.52
CA ALA A 281 20.51 17.38 1.74
C ALA A 281 20.48 16.94 3.22
N LYS A 282 20.90 17.81 4.16
CA LYS A 282 20.84 17.54 5.60
C LYS A 282 19.42 17.34 6.10
N LEU A 283 18.47 18.17 5.65
CA LEU A 283 17.07 18.11 6.08
C LEU A 283 16.34 16.93 5.42
N LEU A 284 16.62 16.63 4.15
CA LEU A 284 16.16 15.40 3.49
C LEU A 284 16.61 14.14 4.23
N THR A 285 17.88 14.12 4.64
CA THR A 285 18.46 13.01 5.41
C THR A 285 17.79 12.87 6.78
N ALA A 286 17.57 13.99 7.49
CA ALA A 286 16.85 14.00 8.76
C ALA A 286 15.41 13.50 8.61
N ALA A 287 14.71 13.91 7.54
CA ALA A 287 13.37 13.44 7.23
C ALA A 287 13.32 11.92 6.98
N ALA A 288 14.29 11.38 6.23
CA ALA A 288 14.41 9.95 5.99
C ALA A 288 14.65 9.18 7.30
N TYR A 289 15.54 9.67 8.17
CA TYR A 289 15.77 9.05 9.49
C TYR A 289 14.53 9.10 10.38
N PHE A 290 13.80 10.22 10.38
CA PHE A 290 12.56 10.34 11.12
C PHE A 290 11.49 9.36 10.62
N THR A 291 11.29 9.24 9.31
CA THR A 291 10.37 8.25 8.73
C THR A 291 10.78 6.83 9.09
N ASN A 292 12.07 6.47 8.98
CA ASN A 292 12.57 5.15 9.37
C ASN A 292 12.37 4.87 10.87
N ALA A 293 12.57 5.87 11.74
CA ALA A 293 12.31 5.74 13.16
C ALA A 293 10.83 5.46 13.44
N LEU A 294 9.90 6.16 12.77
CA LEU A 294 8.47 5.88 12.88
C LEU A 294 8.10 4.46 12.40
N VAL A 295 8.73 3.96 11.35
CA VAL A 295 8.54 2.58 10.87
C VAL A 295 9.00 1.59 11.94
N VAL A 296 10.21 1.76 12.47
CA VAL A 296 10.75 0.86 13.53
C VAL A 296 9.88 0.90 14.78
N ILE A 297 9.51 2.09 15.25
CA ILE A 297 8.61 2.26 16.40
C ILE A 297 7.27 1.57 16.12
N GLY A 298 6.67 1.82 14.95
CA GLY A 298 5.39 1.22 14.56
C GLY A 298 5.45 -0.30 14.60
N VAL A 299 6.49 -0.89 14.02
CA VAL A 299 6.72 -2.34 14.02
C VAL A 299 6.97 -2.91 15.42
N LEU A 300 7.74 -2.23 16.27
CA LEU A 300 8.04 -2.72 17.61
C LEU A 300 6.87 -2.59 18.58
N THR A 301 5.94 -1.66 18.33
CA THR A 301 4.85 -1.33 19.24
C THR A 301 3.48 -1.77 18.75
N ALA A 302 3.29 -2.15 17.48
CA ALA A 302 1.98 -2.51 16.93
C ALA A 302 1.22 -3.57 17.73
N TRP A 303 1.92 -4.55 18.33
CA TRP A 303 1.33 -5.61 19.14
C TRP A 303 0.56 -5.09 20.37
N SER A 304 0.83 -3.87 20.83
CA SER A 304 0.22 -3.28 22.02
C SER A 304 -1.17 -2.69 21.74
N LEU A 305 -1.54 -2.49 20.48
CA LEU A 305 -2.81 -1.86 20.12
C LEU A 305 -3.97 -2.84 20.35
N GLU A 306 -4.98 -2.38 21.10
CA GLU A 306 -6.14 -3.19 21.47
C GLU A 306 -6.94 -3.65 20.25
N LYS A 307 -7.18 -2.73 19.31
CA LYS A 307 -8.01 -3.00 18.14
C LYS A 307 -7.20 -3.60 17.00
N ARG A 308 -7.64 -4.77 16.52
CA ARG A 308 -7.01 -5.49 15.40
C ARG A 308 -6.83 -4.63 14.15
N TRP A 309 -7.81 -3.79 13.81
CA TRP A 309 -7.70 -2.92 12.64
C TRP A 309 -6.57 -1.89 12.79
N LYS A 310 -6.30 -1.40 14.01
CA LYS A 310 -5.18 -0.48 14.27
C LYS A 310 -3.83 -1.16 14.14
N VAL A 311 -3.69 -2.40 14.62
CA VAL A 311 -2.47 -3.21 14.43
C VAL A 311 -2.17 -3.35 12.94
N ILE A 312 -3.16 -3.80 12.16
CA ILE A 312 -3.01 -4.04 10.72
C ILE A 312 -2.80 -2.72 9.97
N LEU A 313 -3.46 -1.63 10.37
CA LEU A 313 -3.29 -0.30 9.78
C LEU A 313 -1.88 0.23 10.03
N LEU A 314 -1.36 0.12 11.25
CA LEU A 314 0.00 0.56 11.59
C LEU A 314 1.06 -0.27 10.86
N LEU A 315 0.88 -1.58 10.72
CA LEU A 315 1.76 -2.40 9.88
C LEU A 315 1.68 -1.98 8.40
N SER A 316 0.49 -1.70 7.89
CA SER A 316 0.30 -1.22 6.50
C SER A 316 1.01 0.10 6.26
N CYS A 317 0.84 1.07 7.15
CA CYS A 317 1.50 2.36 7.07
C CYS A 317 3.04 2.21 7.24
N SER A 318 3.51 1.41 8.20
CA SER A 318 4.95 1.16 8.40
C SER A 318 5.59 0.51 7.17
N MET A 319 4.87 -0.41 6.51
CA MET A 319 5.30 -1.03 5.27
C MET A 319 5.34 -0.04 4.09
N ILE A 320 4.35 0.86 3.97
CA ILE A 320 4.33 1.91 2.95
C ILE A 320 5.54 2.83 3.17
N PHE A 321 5.70 3.35 4.39
CA PHE A 321 6.76 4.32 4.73
C PHE A 321 8.16 3.73 4.88
N ALA A 322 8.31 2.40 4.88
CA ALA A 322 9.61 1.75 4.72
C ALA A 322 10.30 2.13 3.39
N TYR A 323 9.51 2.62 2.43
CA TYR A 323 10.00 3.32 1.24
C TYR A 323 9.92 4.82 1.55
N PRO A 324 11.06 5.53 1.66
CA PRO A 324 11.06 6.96 1.99
C PRO A 324 10.26 7.84 1.01
N TYR A 325 9.99 7.33 -0.20
CA TYR A 325 9.24 7.96 -1.29
C TYR A 325 8.25 6.96 -1.93
N ALA A 326 7.33 6.43 -1.12
CA ALA A 326 6.39 5.39 -1.52
C ALA A 326 5.43 5.85 -2.63
N PRO A 327 5.38 5.21 -3.80
CA PRO A 327 4.36 5.54 -4.81
C PRO A 327 2.93 5.28 -4.31
N LEU A 328 1.98 6.14 -4.70
CA LEU A 328 0.60 6.15 -4.19
C LEU A 328 -0.12 4.80 -4.28
N TYR A 329 0.13 4.00 -5.32
CA TYR A 329 -0.49 2.68 -5.46
C TYR A 329 -0.18 1.73 -4.30
N LEU A 330 0.88 1.98 -3.50
CA LEU A 330 1.14 1.21 -2.28
C LEU A 330 0.06 1.46 -1.21
N GLY A 331 -0.68 2.56 -1.32
CA GLY A 331 -1.87 2.81 -0.52
C GLY A 331 -2.95 1.74 -0.65
N MET A 332 -2.94 0.88 -1.69
CA MET A 332 -3.91 -0.23 -1.80
C MET A 332 -3.82 -1.20 -0.61
N TYR A 333 -2.67 -1.29 0.05
CA TYR A 333 -2.51 -2.09 1.27
C TYR A 333 -3.32 -1.55 2.46
N LEU A 334 -3.81 -0.31 2.41
CA LEU A 334 -4.71 0.25 3.42
C LEU A 334 -6.14 -0.27 3.28
N PHE A 335 -6.53 -0.89 2.16
CA PHE A 335 -7.93 -1.29 1.93
C PHE A 335 -8.41 -2.31 2.96
N GLY A 336 -7.59 -3.32 3.27
CA GLY A 336 -7.89 -4.31 4.30
C GLY A 336 -8.17 -3.71 5.68
N PRO A 337 -7.23 -2.95 6.28
CA PRO A 337 -7.48 -2.32 7.58
C PRO A 337 -8.59 -1.26 7.56
N ILE A 338 -8.84 -0.58 6.44
CA ILE A 338 -10.00 0.35 6.32
C ILE A 338 -11.31 -0.43 6.40
N VAL A 339 -11.44 -1.56 5.70
CA VAL A 339 -12.63 -2.41 5.82
C VAL A 339 -12.79 -2.95 7.25
N LEU A 340 -11.69 -3.35 7.89
CA LEU A 340 -11.72 -3.79 9.29
C LEU A 340 -12.09 -2.66 10.26
N PHE A 341 -11.64 -1.43 9.99
CA PHE A 341 -12.07 -0.23 10.73
C PHE A 341 -13.58 -0.04 10.60
N LEU A 342 -14.12 -0.07 9.38
CA LEU A 342 -15.55 0.09 9.13
C LEU A 342 -16.41 -1.05 9.68
N ASN A 343 -15.82 -2.22 9.94
CA ASN A 343 -16.49 -3.36 10.57
C ASN A 343 -16.51 -3.28 12.10
N ASP A 344 -15.69 -2.40 12.70
CA ASP A 344 -15.50 -2.36 14.14
C ASP A 344 -16.79 -1.94 14.85
N GLU A 345 -17.22 -2.72 15.83
CA GLU A 345 -18.53 -2.51 16.46
C GLU A 345 -18.53 -1.34 17.43
N LYS A 346 -17.36 -0.96 17.95
CA LYS A 346 -17.20 0.02 19.02
C LYS A 346 -16.30 1.17 18.57
N HIS A 347 -16.87 2.15 17.87
CA HIS A 347 -16.15 3.36 17.55
C HIS A 347 -16.08 4.35 18.71
N SER A 348 -14.87 4.85 18.99
CA SER A 348 -14.67 5.97 19.90
C SER A 348 -15.00 7.29 19.19
N ARG A 349 -15.23 8.38 19.94
CA ARG A 349 -15.37 9.72 19.33
C ARG A 349 -14.13 10.16 18.55
N TRP A 350 -12.95 9.65 18.90
CA TRP A 350 -11.68 9.94 18.22
C TRP A 350 -11.54 9.14 16.92
N ASP A 351 -12.35 8.10 16.71
CA ASP A 351 -12.36 7.33 15.47
C ASP A 351 -12.85 8.17 14.27
N TRP A 352 -13.55 9.28 14.53
CA TRP A 352 -13.87 10.29 13.51
C TRP A 352 -12.64 10.94 12.90
N CYS A 353 -11.57 11.14 13.69
CA CYS A 353 -10.30 11.65 13.17
C CYS A 353 -9.68 10.65 12.20
N TYR A 354 -9.72 9.35 12.52
CA TYR A 354 -9.25 8.29 11.61
C TYR A 354 -10.06 8.25 10.31
N LEU A 355 -11.39 8.34 10.39
CA LEU A 355 -12.23 8.39 9.20
C LEU A 355 -11.91 9.61 8.32
N LEU A 356 -11.76 10.80 8.91
CA LEU A 356 -11.41 12.03 8.19
C LEU A 356 -10.06 11.87 7.46
N VAL A 357 -9.04 11.37 8.17
CA VAL A 357 -7.71 11.10 7.62
C VAL A 357 -7.78 10.11 6.45
N ILE A 358 -8.54 9.01 6.62
CA ILE A 358 -8.74 7.99 5.57
C ILE A 358 -9.40 8.61 4.32
N LEU A 359 -10.42 9.45 4.49
CA LEU A 359 -11.11 10.12 3.38
C LEU A 359 -10.17 11.05 2.60
N PHE A 360 -9.28 11.78 3.27
CA PHE A 360 -8.28 12.62 2.60
C PHE A 360 -7.21 11.80 1.86
N ILE A 361 -6.81 10.65 2.41
CA ILE A 361 -5.86 9.74 1.75
C ILE A 361 -6.47 9.15 0.47
N LEU A 362 -7.74 8.75 0.52
CA LEU A 362 -8.44 8.11 -0.61
C LEU A 362 -9.02 9.09 -1.62
N ASN A 363 -8.98 10.40 -1.34
CA ASN A 363 -9.68 11.42 -2.11
C ASN A 363 -9.34 11.34 -3.62
N PRO A 364 -10.32 11.01 -4.48
CA PRO A 364 -10.11 10.94 -5.92
C PRO A 364 -10.19 12.29 -6.63
N TYR A 365 -10.78 13.31 -6.02
CA TYR A 365 -10.98 14.62 -6.64
C TYR A 365 -9.71 15.47 -6.61
N GLN A 366 -9.32 16.00 -7.77
CA GLN A 366 -8.07 16.74 -7.92
C GLN A 366 -8.28 18.23 -7.82
N ILE A 367 -7.45 18.86 -6.99
CA ILE A 367 -7.33 20.31 -6.89
C ILE A 367 -5.93 20.67 -7.39
N ILE A 368 -5.86 21.59 -8.35
CA ILE A 368 -4.60 22.10 -8.88
C ILE A 368 -4.51 23.60 -8.60
N LEU A 369 -3.38 24.03 -8.04
CA LEU A 369 -3.07 25.45 -7.84
C LEU A 369 -2.29 25.98 -9.05
N PRO A 370 -2.65 27.15 -9.63
CA PRO A 370 -1.90 27.75 -10.74
C PRO A 370 -0.43 27.94 -10.38
N THR A 371 0.48 27.71 -11.32
CA THR A 371 1.93 27.87 -11.10
C THR A 371 2.32 29.29 -10.70
N ASP A 372 1.54 30.29 -11.12
CA ASP A 372 1.83 31.71 -10.89
C ASP A 372 1.26 32.21 -9.55
N SER A 373 0.59 31.33 -8.80
CA SER A 373 -0.01 31.68 -7.51
C SER A 373 1.01 31.97 -6.41
N SER A 374 2.28 31.58 -6.59
CA SER A 374 3.37 32.04 -5.73
C SER A 374 4.74 31.97 -6.44
N PRO A 375 5.73 32.79 -6.02
CA PRO A 375 7.10 32.71 -6.51
C PRO A 375 7.76 31.34 -6.29
N PHE A 376 7.31 30.61 -5.27
CA PHE A 376 7.76 29.26 -4.99
C PHE A 376 7.26 28.28 -6.07
N PHE A 377 5.98 28.38 -6.42
CA PHE A 377 5.33 27.57 -7.44
C PHE A 377 5.81 27.91 -8.87
N SER A 378 6.20 29.16 -9.16
CA SER A 378 6.75 29.50 -10.47
C SER A 378 8.13 28.88 -10.71
N ASN A 379 8.98 28.85 -9.67
CA ASN A 379 10.35 28.31 -9.75
C ASN A 379 10.35 26.79 -9.93
N VAL A 380 9.50 26.11 -9.17
CA VAL A 380 9.38 24.65 -9.23
C VAL A 380 8.79 24.21 -10.60
N ALA A 381 7.91 25.02 -11.23
CA ALA A 381 7.35 24.75 -12.56
C ALA A 381 8.30 25.09 -13.72
N ALA A 382 9.26 26.00 -13.51
CA ALA A 382 10.33 26.25 -14.48
C ALA A 382 11.26 25.04 -14.61
N GLN A 383 11.58 24.38 -13.49
CA GLN A 383 12.42 23.19 -13.46
C GLN A 383 11.75 21.97 -14.12
N GLY A 384 10.45 21.73 -13.88
CA GLY A 384 9.75 20.63 -14.56
C GLY A 384 9.72 20.75 -16.09
N ARG A 385 9.78 21.98 -16.62
CA ARG A 385 9.84 22.25 -18.08
C ARG A 385 11.22 21.97 -18.67
N SER A 386 12.31 22.21 -17.94
CA SER A 386 13.65 21.88 -18.42
C SER A 386 13.87 20.36 -18.55
N ASP A 387 13.14 19.58 -17.77
CA ASP A 387 13.29 18.12 -17.70
C ASP A 387 12.37 17.36 -18.70
N GLY A 388 11.67 18.09 -19.59
CA GLY A 388 10.89 17.51 -20.69
C GLY A 388 9.45 17.09 -20.36
N TYR A 389 8.91 17.48 -19.20
CA TYR A 389 7.54 17.13 -18.80
C TYR A 389 6.50 18.10 -19.36
N SER A 390 5.38 17.56 -19.87
CA SER A 390 4.15 18.35 -20.06
C SER A 390 3.55 18.62 -18.69
N ILE A 391 3.91 19.74 -18.07
CA ILE A 391 3.31 20.17 -16.81
C ILE A 391 1.82 20.41 -17.09
N ILE A 392 0.93 19.59 -16.51
CA ILE A 392 -0.43 20.05 -16.22
C ILE A 392 -0.23 21.34 -15.45
N SER A 393 -0.73 22.47 -15.96
CA SER A 393 -0.39 23.86 -15.64
C SER A 393 -0.63 24.31 -14.17
N GLY A 394 -0.12 23.56 -13.19
CA GLY A 394 -0.25 23.84 -11.77
C GLY A 394 0.17 22.70 -10.83
N TYR A 395 0.22 23.02 -9.54
CA TYR A 395 0.58 22.11 -8.44
C TYR A 395 -0.59 21.24 -8.03
N ARG A 396 -0.37 19.92 -8.02
CA ARG A 396 -1.37 18.96 -7.56
C ARG A 396 -1.46 19.08 -6.02
N LEU A 397 -2.54 19.70 -5.52
CA LEU A 397 -2.77 19.92 -4.09
C LEU A 397 -3.36 18.68 -3.41
N THR A 398 -4.30 17.99 -4.05
CA THR A 398 -4.89 16.75 -3.50
C THR A 398 -3.85 15.71 -3.09
N PRO A 399 -2.82 15.40 -3.90
CA PRO A 399 -1.81 14.39 -3.54
C PRO A 399 -0.95 14.84 -2.37
N LEU A 400 -0.69 16.15 -2.29
CA LEU A 400 0.00 16.75 -1.16
C LEU A 400 -0.83 16.58 0.12
N ILE A 401 -2.14 16.79 0.04
CA ILE A 401 -3.05 16.55 1.16
C ILE A 401 -3.05 15.05 1.53
N SER A 402 -3.17 14.15 0.56
CA SER A 402 -3.14 12.70 0.81
C SER A 402 -1.83 12.24 1.45
N ASN A 403 -0.68 12.80 1.03
CA ASN A 403 0.61 12.52 1.66
C ASN A 403 0.64 13.03 3.12
N PHE A 404 0.19 14.26 3.37
CA PHE A 404 0.15 14.86 4.70
C PHE A 404 -0.62 13.99 5.66
N PHE A 405 -1.85 13.62 5.26
CA PHE A 405 -2.73 12.80 6.06
C PHE A 405 -2.20 11.37 6.24
N SER A 406 -1.45 10.84 5.28
CA SER A 406 -0.76 9.54 5.46
C SER A 406 0.33 9.60 6.53
N ILE A 407 1.10 10.69 6.59
CA ILE A 407 2.11 10.89 7.65
C ILE A 407 1.42 11.09 9.00
N VAL A 408 0.38 11.93 9.06
CA VAL A 408 -0.43 12.13 10.26
C VAL A 408 -0.98 10.80 10.77
N LEU A 409 -1.49 9.94 9.87
CA LEU A 409 -1.98 8.61 10.23
C LEU A 409 -0.91 7.75 10.91
N GLN A 410 0.29 7.67 10.33
CA GLN A 410 1.40 6.91 10.91
C GLN A 410 1.78 7.46 12.29
N VAL A 411 1.87 8.78 12.44
CA VAL A 411 2.23 9.43 13.70
C VAL A 411 1.17 9.16 14.78
N MET A 412 -0.11 9.32 14.44
CA MET A 412 -1.23 9.03 15.36
C MET A 412 -1.18 7.59 15.87
N LEU A 413 -1.00 6.63 14.97
CA LEU A 413 -0.93 5.20 15.33
C LEU A 413 0.32 4.86 16.14
N CYS A 414 1.49 5.42 15.79
CA CYS A 414 2.72 5.23 16.56
C CYS A 414 2.59 5.80 17.98
N MET A 415 2.02 6.99 18.15
CA MET A 415 1.80 7.58 19.47
C MET A 415 0.88 6.69 20.31
N GLU A 416 -0.24 6.24 19.74
CA GLU A 416 -1.17 5.36 20.43
C GLU A 416 -0.51 4.03 20.83
N ALA A 417 0.26 3.42 19.92
CA ALA A 417 0.95 2.16 20.16
C ALA A 417 2.06 2.29 21.23
N VAL A 418 2.81 3.39 21.24
CA VAL A 418 3.85 3.66 22.25
C VAL A 418 3.22 3.83 23.63
N VAL A 419 2.14 4.62 23.74
CA VAL A 419 1.42 4.81 25.01
C VAL A 419 0.87 3.46 25.51
N SER A 420 0.20 2.69 24.63
CA SER A 420 -0.36 1.39 24.99
C SER A 420 0.70 0.37 25.41
N ALA A 421 1.84 0.34 24.69
CA ALA A 421 2.97 -0.53 25.02
C ALA A 421 3.56 -0.16 26.38
N GLY A 422 3.73 1.13 26.66
CA GLY A 422 4.17 1.65 27.95
C GLY A 422 3.26 1.17 29.08
N CYS A 423 1.94 1.42 28.98
CA CYS A 423 0.96 0.99 29.97
C CYS A 423 0.99 -0.52 30.23
N THR A 424 1.13 -1.32 29.17
CA THR A 424 1.17 -2.79 29.27
C THR A 424 2.45 -3.29 29.94
N LEU A 425 3.60 -2.65 29.68
CA LEU A 425 4.87 -3.03 30.29
C LEU A 425 4.95 -2.59 31.76
N PHE A 426 4.41 -1.42 32.10
CA PHE A 426 4.34 -0.95 33.49
C PHE A 426 3.40 -1.80 34.32
N SER A 427 2.21 -2.15 33.83
CA SER A 427 1.25 -2.98 34.58
C SER A 427 1.78 -4.39 34.89
N ARG A 428 2.58 -4.96 33.99
CA ARG A 428 3.29 -6.25 34.23
C ARG A 428 4.38 -6.16 35.29
N ARG A 429 5.00 -4.98 35.48
CA ARG A 429 6.04 -4.77 36.51
C ARG A 429 5.45 -4.50 37.90
N THR A 430 4.26 -3.93 37.97
CA THR A 430 3.58 -3.59 39.24
C THR A 430 2.60 -4.65 39.71
N ALA A 431 2.39 -5.73 38.95
CA ALA A 431 1.63 -6.87 39.43
C ALA A 431 2.39 -7.49 40.63
N PRO A 432 1.79 -7.58 41.83
CA PRO A 432 2.43 -8.24 42.95
C PRO A 432 2.77 -9.67 42.53
N GLN A 433 4.00 -10.11 42.83
CA GLN A 433 4.37 -11.52 42.78
C GLN A 433 3.50 -12.24 43.81
N GLY A 434 2.33 -12.71 43.39
CA GLY A 434 1.42 -13.46 44.24
C GLY A 434 2.04 -14.80 44.60
N ASP A 435 2.52 -14.88 45.84
CA ASP A 435 2.62 -16.04 46.73
C ASP A 435 2.50 -17.40 46.04
N ALA A 436 3.63 -17.90 45.54
CA ALA A 436 3.84 -19.33 45.48
C ALA A 436 4.15 -19.82 46.91
N VAL A 437 3.47 -20.89 47.32
CA VAL A 437 3.64 -21.65 48.57
C VAL A 437 2.78 -21.18 49.75
N THR A 438 1.52 -21.61 49.76
CA THR A 438 0.86 -22.13 50.97
C THR A 438 -0.37 -22.92 50.58
N GLN A 439 -0.26 -24.24 50.58
CA GLN A 439 -1.24 -25.22 51.05
C GLN A 439 -0.86 -26.61 50.50
N GLU A 440 0.09 -27.23 51.19
CA GLU A 440 0.13 -28.69 51.24
C GLU A 440 0.02 -29.10 52.72
N VAL A 441 -1.02 -29.89 52.96
CA VAL A 441 -1.20 -30.82 54.08
C VAL A 441 -1.56 -30.24 55.45
N SER A 442 -2.87 -30.10 55.68
CA SER A 442 -3.47 -30.51 56.95
C SER A 442 -4.87 -31.13 56.72
N GLU A 443 -4.97 -32.40 57.10
CA GLU A 443 -6.18 -33.14 57.50
C GLU A 443 -7.13 -33.70 56.42
N GLY A 444 -7.29 -35.03 56.47
CA GLY A 444 -8.24 -35.85 55.69
C GLY A 444 -7.76 -37.27 55.52
#